data_AF-A0A9P7VC31-F1
#
_entry.id   AF-A0A9P7VC31-F1
#
_cell.length_a   1.000
_cell.length_b   1.000
_cell.length_c   1.000
_cell.angle_alpha   90.00
_cell.angle_beta   90.00
_cell.angle_gamma   90.00
#
_symmetry.space_group_name_H-M   'P 1'
#
loop_
_entity.id
_entity.type
_entity.pdbx_description
1 polymer ?
#
loop_
_entity_poly.entity_id
_entity_poly.type
_entity_poly.pdbx_seq_one_letter_code
_entity_poly.pdbx_strand_id
1 'polypeptide(L)'
;MVDVTAEQITQTEAVDLYRNTLNFNVISRYDPAIKQLLFTSSHCVVYKFGEEEDWIKTDYQGTVLLYLRDYKLPDANRADPLNYQDLQNLFCYGLILLNRTKPENFSLGLLSNKMNRHFLPRGLPHMPMFEMAVELNDTIIIVKNVLGEVYGLWVYDEQDRMKLFKTLEYCLNNDVTNNQ
;
A
#
# COMPACT_ATOMS: atom_id res chain seq x y z
N MET A 1 19.25 22.18 38.65
CA MET A 1 19.56 21.02 37.79
C MET A 1 18.25 20.32 37.54
N VAL A 2 17.76 20.37 36.30
CA VAL A 2 16.55 19.64 35.89
C VAL A 2 17.02 18.23 35.54
N ASP A 3 16.67 17.24 36.37
CA ASP A 3 16.87 15.84 36.05
C ASP A 3 15.96 15.50 34.88
N VAL A 4 16.56 15.27 33.72
CA VAL A 4 15.88 14.74 32.54
C VAL A 4 15.75 13.23 32.76
N THR A 5 14.57 12.80 33.21
CA THR A 5 14.25 11.37 33.34
C THR A 5 14.22 10.73 31.96
N ALA A 6 15.18 9.85 31.67
CA ALA A 6 15.12 8.95 30.53
C ALA A 6 13.91 8.01 30.69
N GLU A 7 12.93 8.11 29.79
CA GLU A 7 11.81 7.16 29.74
C GLU A 7 12.34 5.74 29.52
N GLN A 8 12.03 4.84 30.46
CA GLN A 8 12.38 3.43 30.35
C GLN A 8 11.42 2.76 29.36
N ILE A 9 11.91 2.47 28.16
CA ILE A 9 11.19 1.72 27.13
C ILE A 9 10.83 0.33 27.68
N THR A 10 9.55 -0.05 27.60
CA THR A 10 9.09 -1.39 28.02
C THR A 10 9.59 -2.47 27.05
N GLN A 11 9.67 -3.73 27.51
CA GLN A 11 10.10 -4.84 26.65
C GLN A 11 9.22 -4.99 25.40
N THR A 12 7.91 -4.74 25.50
CA THR A 12 6.98 -4.78 24.37
C THR A 12 7.30 -3.71 23.33
N GLU A 13 7.51 -2.47 23.77
CA GLU A 13 7.87 -1.35 22.88
C GLU A 13 9.21 -1.58 22.18
N ALA A 14 10.19 -2.16 22.89
CA ALA A 14 11.48 -2.52 22.30
C ALA A 14 11.35 -3.58 21.20
N VAL A 15 10.50 -4.59 21.40
CA VAL A 15 10.21 -5.63 20.40
C VAL A 15 9.51 -5.05 19.18
N ASP A 16 8.54 -4.16 19.38
CA ASP A 16 7.80 -3.54 18.27
C ASP A 16 8.70 -2.58 17.47
N LEU A 17 9.57 -1.82 18.14
CA LEU A 17 10.59 -1.00 17.48
C LEU A 17 11.52 -1.85 16.61
N TYR A 18 12.00 -2.99 17.15
CA TYR A 18 12.86 -3.90 16.43
C TYR A 18 12.16 -4.51 15.20
N ARG A 19 10.90 -4.95 15.37
CA ARG A 19 10.07 -5.49 14.28
C ARG A 19 9.86 -4.46 13.19
N ASN A 20 9.52 -3.22 13.53
CA ASN A 20 9.30 -2.14 12.57
C ASN A 20 10.58 -1.79 11.81
N THR A 21 11.73 -1.73 12.51
CA THR A 21 13.03 -1.46 11.90
C THR A 21 13.42 -2.55 10.90
N LEU A 22 13.24 -3.82 11.27
CA LEU A 22 13.52 -4.94 10.37
C LEU A 22 12.58 -4.93 9.15
N ASN A 23 11.28 -4.75 9.37
CA ASN A 23 10.30 -4.67 8.29
C ASN A 23 10.66 -3.57 7.29
N PHE A 24 11.03 -2.39 7.78
CA PHE A 24 11.48 -1.27 6.96
C PHE A 24 12.70 -1.65 6.11
N ASN A 25 13.72 -2.27 6.73
CA ASN A 25 14.95 -2.68 6.05
C ASN A 25 14.74 -3.80 5.01
N VAL A 26 13.74 -4.65 5.20
CA VAL A 26 13.36 -5.66 4.20
C VAL A 26 12.64 -4.99 3.04
N ILE A 27 11.64 -4.15 3.32
CA ILE A 27 10.85 -3.49 2.27
C ILE A 27 11.74 -2.57 1.43
N SER A 28 12.68 -1.85 2.03
CA SER A 28 13.58 -0.93 1.30
C SER A 28 14.44 -1.61 0.23
N ARG A 29 14.61 -2.94 0.29
CA ARG A 29 15.27 -3.73 -0.76
C ARG A 29 14.38 -3.98 -1.99
N TYR A 30 13.07 -3.98 -1.80
CA TYR A 30 12.08 -4.18 -2.87
C TYR A 30 11.51 -2.86 -3.37
N ASP A 31 11.28 -1.90 -2.48
CA ASP A 31 10.82 -0.56 -2.77
C ASP A 31 11.65 0.48 -2.00
N PRO A 32 12.70 1.04 -2.64
CA PRO A 32 13.57 2.03 -2.00
C PRO A 32 12.85 3.33 -1.60
N ALA A 33 11.65 3.57 -2.11
CA ALA A 33 10.87 4.77 -1.80
C ALA A 33 10.12 4.67 -0.46
N ILE A 34 10.19 3.55 0.29
CA ILE A 34 9.53 3.47 1.60
C ILE A 34 10.00 4.60 2.53
N LYS A 35 9.03 5.31 3.11
CA LYS A 35 9.25 6.43 4.04
C LYS A 35 8.79 6.11 5.46
N GLN A 36 7.61 5.50 5.60
CA GLN A 36 7.04 5.20 6.91
C GLN A 36 6.11 3.99 6.83
N LEU A 37 6.26 3.04 7.76
CA LEU A 37 5.33 1.92 7.92
C LEU A 37 4.03 2.43 8.56
N LEU A 38 2.88 2.14 7.93
CA LEU A 38 1.55 2.58 8.39
C LEU A 38 0.78 1.44 9.04
N PHE A 39 0.94 0.22 8.53
CA PHE A 39 0.23 -0.95 9.02
C PHE A 39 1.00 -2.24 8.72
N THR A 40 0.81 -3.24 9.58
CA THR A 40 1.29 -4.60 9.37
C THR A 40 0.24 -5.58 9.90
N SER A 41 0.05 -6.70 9.20
CA SER A 41 -0.67 -7.84 9.74
C SER A 41 0.06 -9.13 9.41
N SER A 42 0.00 -10.07 10.36
CA SER A 42 0.77 -11.31 10.32
C SER A 42 0.36 -12.26 9.20
N HIS A 43 -0.89 -12.22 8.75
CA HIS A 43 -1.38 -13.18 7.77
C HIS A 43 -2.46 -12.61 6.87
N CYS A 44 -2.17 -12.64 5.57
CA CYS A 44 -3.07 -12.30 4.49
C CYS A 44 -2.95 -13.34 3.37
N VAL A 45 -4.07 -13.61 2.70
CA VAL A 45 -4.15 -14.41 1.47
C VAL A 45 -4.73 -13.52 0.38
N VAL A 46 -4.10 -13.52 -0.80
CA VAL A 46 -4.58 -12.74 -1.95
C VAL A 46 -5.38 -13.64 -2.89
N TYR A 47 -6.52 -13.13 -3.31
CA TYR A 47 -7.37 -13.65 -4.39
C TYR A 47 -7.35 -12.64 -5.54
N LYS A 48 -7.51 -13.12 -6.76
CA LYS A 48 -7.70 -12.27 -7.95
C LYS A 48 -9.08 -12.59 -8.53
N PHE A 49 -9.84 -11.56 -8.86
CA PHE A 49 -11.11 -11.74 -9.56
C PHE A 49 -10.81 -12.09 -11.03
N GLY A 50 -11.30 -13.23 -11.49
CA GLY A 50 -11.04 -13.79 -12.82
C GLY A 50 -12.04 -13.32 -13.88
N GLU A 51 -11.80 -13.75 -15.13
CA GLU A 51 -12.66 -13.43 -16.28
C GLU A 51 -14.03 -14.13 -16.21
N GLU A 52 -14.11 -15.27 -15.52
CA GLU A 52 -15.35 -16.04 -15.31
C GLU A 52 -16.22 -15.49 -14.16
N GLU A 53 -15.98 -14.24 -13.74
CA GLU A 53 -16.65 -13.59 -12.61
C GLU A 53 -16.50 -14.34 -11.27
N ASP A 54 -15.40 -15.08 -11.11
CA ASP A 54 -15.13 -15.88 -9.91
C ASP A 54 -13.78 -15.52 -9.26
N TRP A 55 -13.67 -15.81 -7.96
CA TRP A 55 -12.48 -15.56 -7.15
C TRP A 55 -11.46 -16.69 -7.30
N ILE A 56 -10.30 -16.35 -7.87
CA ILE A 56 -9.19 -17.27 -8.02
C ILE A 56 -8.20 -17.04 -6.88
N LYS A 57 -8.00 -18.05 -6.03
CA LYS A 57 -6.96 -18.01 -4.99
C LYS A 57 -5.58 -17.97 -5.64
N THR A 58 -4.77 -16.99 -5.28
CA THR A 58 -3.38 -16.87 -5.75
C THR A 58 -2.41 -17.67 -4.88
N ASP A 59 -1.14 -17.70 -5.26
CA ASP A 59 -0.06 -18.29 -4.47
C ASP A 59 0.56 -17.31 -3.44
N TYR A 60 0.04 -16.07 -3.36
CA TYR A 60 0.49 -15.07 -2.40
C TYR A 60 -0.21 -15.24 -1.05
N GLN A 61 0.57 -15.68 -0.06
CA GLN A 61 0.12 -15.82 1.32
C GLN A 61 1.25 -15.51 2.29
N GLY A 62 1.04 -14.58 3.22
CA GLY A 62 2.10 -14.12 4.09
C GLY A 62 1.79 -12.88 4.89
N THR A 63 2.83 -12.15 5.29
CA THR A 63 2.69 -10.92 6.07
C THR A 63 2.36 -9.77 5.13
N VAL A 64 1.30 -9.03 5.40
CA VAL A 64 0.91 -7.84 4.61
C VAL A 64 1.32 -6.57 5.34
N LEU A 65 1.87 -5.61 4.60
CA LEU A 65 2.32 -4.32 5.10
C LEU A 65 1.82 -3.21 4.18
N LEU A 66 1.42 -2.09 4.77
CA LEU A 66 1.05 -0.85 4.08
C LEU A 66 1.97 0.26 4.58
N TYR A 67 2.51 1.04 3.66
CA TYR A 67 3.51 2.06 3.97
C TYR A 67 3.35 3.30 3.10
N LEU A 68 3.77 4.44 3.64
CA LEU A 68 3.95 5.70 2.93
C LEU A 68 5.23 5.62 2.09
N ARG A 69 5.17 6.17 0.88
CA ARG A 69 6.30 6.28 -0.05
C ARG A 69 6.74 7.74 -0.17
N ASP A 70 8.02 7.94 -0.46
CA ASP A 70 8.57 9.21 -0.91
C ASP A 70 8.22 9.42 -2.39
N TYR A 71 6.99 9.89 -2.62
CA TYR A 71 6.43 10.08 -3.96
C TYR A 71 6.83 11.44 -4.54
N LYS A 72 6.85 11.54 -5.87
CA LYS A 72 7.21 12.76 -6.59
C LYS A 72 6.09 13.18 -7.51
N LEU A 73 5.76 14.46 -7.44
CA LEU A 73 4.81 15.08 -8.35
C LEU A 73 5.48 15.32 -9.71
N PRO A 74 4.78 15.09 -10.82
CA PRO A 74 5.23 15.53 -12.13
C PRO A 74 5.43 17.05 -12.17
N ASP A 75 6.40 17.50 -12.96
CA ASP A 75 6.60 18.93 -13.22
C ASP A 75 5.35 19.51 -13.91
N ALA A 76 4.82 20.58 -13.35
CA ALA A 76 3.65 21.28 -13.88
C ALA A 76 3.89 21.87 -15.28
N ASN A 77 5.15 22.16 -15.64
CA ASN A 77 5.52 22.76 -16.92
C ASN A 77 5.94 21.73 -17.99
N ARG A 78 5.72 20.44 -17.72
CA ARG A 78 6.13 19.38 -18.64
C ARG A 78 5.33 19.41 -19.94
N ALA A 79 6.03 19.30 -21.08
CA ALA A 79 5.41 19.17 -22.41
C ALA A 79 5.08 17.71 -22.78
N ASP A 80 5.91 16.75 -22.35
CA ASP A 80 5.73 15.33 -22.65
C ASP A 80 4.63 14.69 -21.79
N PRO A 81 3.87 13.72 -22.34
CA PRO A 81 2.91 12.95 -21.56
C PRO A 81 3.62 12.13 -20.46
N LEU A 82 2.90 11.89 -19.36
CA LEU A 82 3.39 11.01 -18.30
C LEU A 82 3.63 9.60 -18.83
N ASN A 83 4.65 8.95 -18.30
CA ASN A 83 5.00 7.57 -18.61
C ASN A 83 4.87 6.66 -17.38
N TYR A 84 5.25 5.39 -17.55
CA TYR A 84 5.18 4.41 -16.49
C TYR A 84 6.07 4.72 -15.28
N GLN A 85 7.26 5.31 -15.48
CA GLN A 85 8.13 5.71 -14.38
C GLN A 85 7.53 6.86 -13.58
N ASP A 86 6.85 7.80 -14.24
CA ASP A 86 6.14 8.88 -13.57
C ASP A 86 5.02 8.33 -12.70
N LEU A 87 4.25 7.36 -13.21
CA LEU A 87 3.23 6.66 -12.43
C LEU A 87 3.83 5.96 -11.21
N GLN A 88 4.95 5.24 -11.37
CA GLN A 88 5.64 4.61 -10.25
C GLN A 88 6.05 5.62 -9.18
N ASN A 89 6.51 6.81 -9.59
CA ASN A 89 6.88 7.88 -8.67
C ASN A 89 5.67 8.57 -8.04
N LEU A 90 4.49 8.51 -8.68
CA LEU A 90 3.28 9.15 -8.21
C LEU A 90 2.56 8.38 -7.10
N PHE A 91 2.76 7.06 -7.01
CA PHE A 91 2.14 6.25 -5.95
C PHE A 91 2.63 6.70 -4.56
N CYS A 92 1.71 7.30 -3.81
CA CYS A 92 1.97 7.84 -2.48
C CYS A 92 2.10 6.77 -1.41
N TYR A 93 1.47 5.62 -1.61
CA TYR A 93 1.56 4.50 -0.68
C TYR A 93 1.87 3.20 -1.44
N GLY A 94 2.45 2.24 -0.71
CA GLY A 94 2.68 0.90 -1.19
C GLY A 94 2.05 -0.11 -0.26
N LEU A 95 1.36 -1.10 -0.83
CA LEU A 95 0.94 -2.31 -0.15
C LEU A 95 1.84 -3.44 -0.64
N ILE A 96 2.44 -4.20 0.27
CA ILE A 96 3.24 -5.37 -0.05
C ILE A 96 2.83 -6.55 0.81
N LEU A 97 2.73 -7.73 0.21
CA LEU A 97 2.65 -9.00 0.90
C LEU A 97 3.97 -9.74 0.70
N LEU A 98 4.68 -9.95 1.82
CA LEU A 98 5.90 -10.74 1.87
C LEU A 98 5.52 -12.22 1.86
N ASN A 99 5.74 -12.87 0.72
CA ASN A 99 5.22 -14.20 0.47
C ASN A 99 6.00 -15.25 1.26
N ARG A 100 5.29 -16.25 1.79
CA ARG A 100 5.88 -17.37 2.55
C ARG A 100 6.08 -18.61 1.71
N THR A 101 5.39 -18.72 0.57
CA THR A 101 5.41 -19.91 -0.28
C THR A 101 6.50 -19.82 -1.36
N LYS A 102 6.76 -18.62 -1.88
CA LYS A 102 7.65 -18.35 -3.00
C LYS A 102 8.42 -17.04 -2.80
N PRO A 103 9.55 -16.83 -3.50
CA PRO A 103 10.31 -15.59 -3.39
C PRO A 103 9.60 -14.37 -4.01
N GLU A 104 8.63 -14.57 -4.91
CA GLU A 104 7.84 -13.47 -5.46
C GLU A 104 6.85 -12.93 -4.42
N ASN A 105 6.96 -11.62 -4.16
CA ASN A 105 6.04 -10.87 -3.33
C ASN A 105 4.88 -10.31 -4.17
N PHE A 106 3.74 -10.10 -3.54
CA PHE A 106 2.65 -9.31 -4.13
C PHE A 106 2.84 -7.84 -3.74
N SER A 107 2.72 -6.92 -4.69
CA SER A 107 2.86 -5.49 -4.45
C SER A 107 1.81 -4.70 -5.20
N LEU A 108 1.30 -3.64 -4.58
CA LEU A 108 0.34 -2.72 -5.16
C LEU A 108 0.71 -1.29 -4.80
N GLY A 109 0.89 -0.43 -5.81
CA GLY A 109 1.00 1.02 -5.62
C GLY A 109 -0.39 1.63 -5.44
N LEU A 110 -0.54 2.48 -4.42
CA LEU A 110 -1.79 3.20 -4.18
C LEU A 110 -1.63 4.68 -4.56
N LEU A 111 -2.64 5.19 -5.27
CA LEU A 111 -2.76 6.57 -5.70
C LEU A 111 -4.11 7.11 -5.24
N SER A 112 -4.14 8.27 -4.59
CA SER A 112 -5.43 8.86 -4.21
C SER A 112 -6.23 9.24 -5.45
N ASN A 113 -7.56 9.14 -5.37
CA ASN A 113 -8.42 9.37 -6.53
C ASN A 113 -8.40 10.85 -6.96
N LYS A 114 -8.13 11.77 -6.04
CA LYS A 114 -7.90 13.20 -6.36
C LYS A 114 -6.67 13.37 -7.25
N MET A 115 -5.56 12.71 -6.88
CA MET A 115 -4.31 12.74 -7.63
C MET A 115 -4.44 12.07 -8.99
N ASN A 116 -5.15 10.94 -9.06
CA ASN A 116 -5.47 10.25 -10.30
C ASN A 116 -6.23 11.17 -11.26
N ARG A 117 -7.32 11.81 -10.82
CA ARG A 117 -8.08 12.77 -11.63
C ARG A 117 -7.25 13.98 -12.08
N HIS A 118 -6.31 14.44 -11.24
CA HIS A 118 -5.51 15.61 -11.56
C HIS A 118 -4.38 15.31 -12.55
N PHE A 119 -3.60 14.26 -12.32
CA PHE A 119 -2.40 13.95 -13.10
C PHE A 119 -2.63 12.96 -14.24
N LEU A 120 -3.66 12.11 -14.14
CA LEU A 120 -3.96 11.05 -15.10
C LEU A 120 -5.41 11.10 -15.64
N PRO A 121 -5.97 12.28 -15.98
CA PRO A 121 -7.37 12.38 -16.41
C PRO A 121 -7.70 11.60 -17.69
N ARG A 122 -6.69 11.23 -18.48
CA ARG A 122 -6.82 10.42 -19.71
C ARG A 122 -5.99 9.13 -19.64
N GLY A 123 -5.46 8.80 -18.47
CA GLY A 123 -4.49 7.73 -18.28
C GLY A 123 -3.12 8.01 -18.89
N LEU A 124 -2.35 6.94 -19.07
CA LEU A 124 -1.04 6.97 -19.73
C LEU A 124 -1.20 6.64 -21.23
N PRO A 125 -0.22 6.98 -22.09
CA PRO A 125 -0.23 6.54 -23.48
C PRO A 125 -0.45 5.03 -23.60
N HIS A 126 -1.51 4.63 -24.32
CA HIS A 126 -1.91 3.23 -24.54
C HIS A 126 -2.30 2.43 -23.28
N MET A 127 -2.48 3.08 -22.13
CA MET A 127 -2.84 2.41 -20.88
C MET A 127 -3.93 3.21 -20.15
N PRO A 128 -5.18 2.72 -20.18
CA PRO A 128 -6.25 3.36 -19.43
C PRO A 128 -5.94 3.28 -17.94
N MET A 129 -6.20 4.38 -17.23
CA MET A 129 -6.04 4.47 -15.79
C MET A 129 -7.42 4.69 -15.17
N PHE A 130 -7.73 3.89 -14.16
CA PHE A 130 -8.98 3.94 -13.43
C PHE A 130 -8.75 4.48 -12.02
N GLU A 131 -9.79 5.07 -11.45
CA GLU A 131 -9.83 5.33 -10.02
C GLU A 131 -9.76 4.01 -9.25
N MET A 132 -9.01 4.03 -8.15
CA MET A 132 -8.93 2.90 -7.25
C MET A 132 -10.18 2.86 -6.38
N ALA A 133 -10.59 1.67 -6.00
CA ALA A 133 -11.70 1.47 -5.07
C ALA A 133 -11.32 0.43 -4.03
N VAL A 134 -11.85 0.59 -2.83
CA VAL A 134 -11.76 -0.40 -1.77
C VAL A 134 -13.12 -0.62 -1.14
N GLU A 135 -13.49 -1.87 -0.96
CA GLU A 135 -14.76 -2.28 -0.35
C GLU A 135 -14.49 -3.44 0.61
N LEU A 136 -15.33 -3.59 1.62
CA LEU A 136 -15.29 -4.75 2.51
C LEU A 136 -16.55 -5.58 2.26
N ASN A 137 -16.37 -6.81 1.80
CA ASN A 137 -17.45 -7.78 1.63
C ASN A 137 -17.18 -8.98 2.56
N ASP A 138 -18.02 -9.11 3.59
CA ASP A 138 -17.87 -10.08 4.68
C ASP A 138 -16.47 -10.06 5.32
N THR A 139 -15.60 -10.96 4.87
CA THR A 139 -14.25 -11.16 5.41
C THR A 139 -13.14 -10.81 4.42
N ILE A 140 -13.49 -10.32 3.23
CA ILE A 140 -12.56 -10.01 2.15
C ILE A 140 -12.57 -8.50 1.89
N ILE A 141 -11.39 -7.89 1.94
CA ILE A 141 -11.19 -6.52 1.48
C ILE A 141 -10.96 -6.58 -0.03
N ILE A 142 -11.89 -6.04 -0.80
CA ILE A 142 -11.82 -5.98 -2.26
C ILE A 142 -11.11 -4.68 -2.65
N VAL A 143 -10.05 -4.78 -3.44
CA VAL A 143 -9.27 -3.64 -3.93
C VAL A 143 -9.23 -3.67 -5.46
N LYS A 144 -9.72 -2.61 -6.09
CA LYS A 144 -9.53 -2.36 -7.52
C LYS A 144 -8.32 -1.46 -7.73
N ASN A 145 -7.36 -1.91 -8.54
CA ASN A 145 -6.18 -1.11 -8.83
C ASN A 145 -6.41 -0.09 -9.96
N VAL A 146 -5.38 0.72 -10.20
CA VAL A 146 -5.40 1.75 -11.25
C VAL A 146 -5.47 1.19 -12.68
N LEU A 147 -5.18 -0.11 -12.88
CA LEU A 147 -5.32 -0.80 -14.16
C LEU A 147 -6.70 -1.48 -14.32
N GLY A 148 -7.55 -1.40 -13.30
CA GLY A 148 -8.87 -2.01 -13.28
C GLY A 148 -8.90 -3.46 -12.80
N GLU A 149 -7.76 -4.04 -12.44
CA GLU A 149 -7.70 -5.37 -11.86
C GLU A 149 -8.27 -5.37 -10.44
N VAL A 150 -8.98 -6.44 -10.07
CA VAL A 150 -9.63 -6.58 -8.77
C VAL A 150 -8.98 -7.70 -7.97
N TYR A 151 -8.58 -7.37 -6.75
CA TYR A 151 -7.93 -8.27 -5.81
C TYR A 151 -8.75 -8.37 -4.53
N GLY A 152 -8.80 -9.56 -3.94
CA GLY A 152 -9.42 -9.82 -2.65
C GLY A 152 -8.33 -10.10 -1.61
N LEU A 153 -8.29 -9.33 -0.53
CA LEU A 153 -7.36 -9.50 0.57
C LEU A 153 -8.12 -10.12 1.75
N TRP A 154 -7.83 -11.38 2.04
CA TRP A 154 -8.35 -12.04 3.22
C TRP A 154 -7.31 -11.95 4.34
N VAL A 155 -7.53 -11.02 5.27
CA VAL A 155 -6.68 -10.84 6.46
C VAL A 155 -7.21 -11.72 7.59
N TYR A 156 -6.34 -12.52 8.20
CA TYR A 156 -6.73 -13.50 9.21
C TYR A 156 -7.31 -12.86 10.47
N ASP A 157 -6.60 -11.88 11.04
CA ASP A 157 -7.05 -11.17 12.23
C ASP A 157 -8.15 -10.15 11.87
N GLU A 158 -9.26 -10.21 12.58
CA GLU A 158 -10.44 -9.38 12.30
C GLU A 158 -10.21 -7.90 12.59
N GLN A 159 -9.47 -7.59 13.66
CA GLN A 159 -9.17 -6.20 14.02
C GLN A 159 -8.22 -5.60 12.98
N ASP A 160 -7.22 -6.35 12.57
CA ASP A 160 -6.29 -5.96 11.51
C ASP A 160 -6.98 -5.81 10.17
N ARG A 161 -7.94 -6.68 9.84
CA ARG A 161 -8.76 -6.55 8.62
C ARG A 161 -9.50 -5.21 8.61
N MET A 162 -10.17 -4.87 9.71
CA MET A 162 -10.88 -3.60 9.81
C MET A 162 -9.96 -2.39 9.77
N LYS A 163 -8.79 -2.47 10.43
CA LYS A 163 -7.77 -1.41 10.40
C LYS A 163 -7.20 -1.22 8.99
N LEU A 164 -6.87 -2.30 8.29
CA LEU A 164 -6.35 -2.24 6.92
C LEU A 164 -7.40 -1.63 5.98
N PHE A 165 -8.65 -2.11 6.03
CA PHE A 165 -9.74 -1.58 5.22
C PHE A 165 -9.89 -0.06 5.38
N LYS A 166 -10.01 0.42 6.62
CA LYS A 166 -10.13 1.85 6.92
C LYS A 166 -8.91 2.65 6.49
N THR A 167 -7.70 2.10 6.67
CA THR A 167 -6.47 2.77 6.24
C THR A 167 -6.39 2.87 4.71
N LEU A 168 -6.75 1.81 3.98
CA LEU A 168 -6.83 1.85 2.51
C LEU A 168 -7.86 2.87 2.04
N GLU A 169 -9.06 2.87 2.62
CA GLU A 169 -10.11 3.84 2.29
C GLU A 169 -9.63 5.27 2.52
N TYR A 170 -8.94 5.52 3.64
CA TYR A 170 -8.33 6.81 3.93
C TYR A 170 -7.30 7.21 2.88
N CYS A 171 -6.37 6.31 2.53
CA CYS A 171 -5.32 6.54 1.52
C CYS A 171 -5.88 6.90 0.13
N LEU A 172 -7.03 6.33 -0.25
CA LEU A 172 -7.63 6.59 -1.56
C LEU A 172 -8.42 7.91 -1.62
N ASN A 173 -9.04 8.29 -0.49
CA ASN A 173 -9.98 9.42 -0.43
C ASN A 173 -9.37 10.71 0.10
N ASN A 174 -8.21 10.66 0.75
CA ASN A 174 -7.57 11.83 1.33
C ASN A 174 -6.23 12.14 0.65
N ASP A 175 -5.84 13.41 0.72
CA ASP A 175 -4.49 13.81 0.34
C ASP A 175 -3.51 13.36 1.41
N VAL A 176 -2.28 13.05 0.99
CA VAL A 176 -1.20 12.82 1.94
C VAL A 176 -0.97 14.11 2.71
N THR A 177 -1.32 14.14 3.99
CA THR A 177 -0.94 15.22 4.89
C THR A 177 0.57 15.18 5.09
N ASN A 178 1.29 15.88 4.22
CA ASN A 178 2.69 16.19 4.46
C ASN A 178 2.71 17.19 5.63
N ASN A 179 3.01 16.72 6.83
CA ASN A 179 3.66 17.60 7.81
C ASN A 179 5.05 17.90 7.23
N GLN A 180 5.13 19.01 6.51
CA GLN A 180 6.41 19.63 6.15
C GLN A 180 7.13 20.09 7.42
#